data_AF-A0A927DIJ3-F1
#
_entry.id   AF-A0A927DIJ3-F1
#
_cell.length_a   1.000
_cell.length_b   1.000
_cell.length_c   1.000
_cell.angle_alpha   90.00
_cell.angle_beta   90.00
_cell.angle_gamma   90.00
#
_symmetry.space_group_name_H-M   'P 1'
#
loop_
_entity.id
_entity.type
_entity.pdbx_description
1 polymer ?
#
loop_
_entity_poly.entity_id
_entity_poly.type
_entity_poly.pdbx_seq_one_letter_code
_entity_poly.pdbx_strand_id
1 'polypeptide(L)'
;MRLSAPARKGWRRSSPGIPRRRSRICRKPFRPTAATATRWALSAKAYSQRGDRARAVAQLSKAIAMDPDSPNRGKWDSLLQTNRYWLLIKQGDNALKAGQLSQAQNYYARAQRVDRTDSYAVLGLGDVAAARKEAAAERYYQQALRLGSRQ
;
A
#
# COMPACT_ATOMS: atom_id res chain seq x y z
N MET A 1 53.11 7.02 -48.99
CA MET A 1 54.36 7.65 -48.47
C MET A 1 54.09 8.13 -47.05
N ARG A 2 54.70 7.51 -46.01
CA ARG A 2 55.87 8.04 -45.24
C ARG A 2 55.66 9.49 -44.77
N LEU A 3 55.86 9.92 -43.53
CA LEU A 3 56.29 9.32 -42.25
C LEU A 3 56.21 10.45 -41.19
N SER A 4 56.33 10.07 -39.91
CA SER A 4 56.95 10.86 -38.81
C SER A 4 56.10 11.74 -37.89
N ALA A 5 55.94 11.24 -36.67
CA ALA A 5 55.85 12.01 -35.42
C ALA A 5 57.19 12.70 -35.08
N PRO A 6 57.19 13.63 -34.11
CA PRO A 6 58.29 13.69 -33.16
C PRO A 6 57.87 13.70 -31.67
N ALA A 7 58.50 12.77 -30.94
CA ALA A 7 59.17 12.93 -29.65
C ALA A 7 58.48 13.70 -28.50
N ARG A 8 57.92 12.92 -27.57
CA ARG A 8 57.74 13.32 -26.16
C ARG A 8 59.12 13.39 -25.48
N LYS A 9 59.56 14.59 -25.08
CA LYS A 9 60.61 14.76 -24.06
C LYS A 9 59.95 15.03 -22.72
N GLY A 10 60.21 14.15 -21.77
CA GLY A 10 59.70 14.25 -20.42
C GLY A 10 60.31 15.42 -19.65
N TRP A 11 59.52 15.95 -18.72
CA TRP A 11 60.01 16.54 -17.48
C TRP A 11 59.23 15.91 -16.33
N ARG A 12 59.93 15.06 -15.57
CA ARG A 12 59.55 14.67 -14.21
C ARG A 12 59.35 15.95 -13.41
N ARG A 13 58.14 16.20 -12.92
CA ARG A 13 57.97 16.97 -11.68
C ARG A 13 57.68 15.96 -10.58
N SER A 14 58.69 15.75 -9.73
CA SER A 14 58.56 15.10 -8.44
C SER A 14 57.61 15.94 -7.60
N SER A 15 56.34 15.54 -7.54
CA SER A 15 55.39 16.11 -6.58
C SER A 15 55.61 15.44 -5.22
N PRO A 16 55.95 16.19 -4.16
CA PRO A 16 56.00 15.63 -2.81
C PRO A 16 54.61 15.13 -2.42
N GLY A 17 54.58 13.97 -1.77
CA GLY A 17 53.38 13.21 -1.45
C GLY A 17 52.29 14.06 -0.80
N ILE A 18 51.18 14.22 -1.51
CA ILE A 18 49.91 14.64 -0.91
C ILE A 18 49.47 13.47 -0.02
N PRO A 19 49.37 13.61 1.31
CA PRO A 19 48.77 12.57 2.12
C PRO A 19 47.34 12.40 1.64
N ARG A 20 47.02 11.21 1.10
CA ARG A 20 45.66 10.80 0.78
C ARG A 20 44.87 10.77 2.09
N ARG A 21 44.35 11.93 2.51
CA ARG A 21 43.33 12.03 3.53
C ARG A 21 42.12 11.30 2.93
N ARG A 22 41.97 10.02 3.27
CA ARG A 22 40.73 9.27 3.02
C ARG A 22 39.66 9.97 3.85
N SER A 23 39.08 11.03 3.30
CA SER A 23 37.81 11.55 3.77
C SER A 23 36.84 10.39 3.61
N ARG A 24 36.60 9.68 4.72
CA ARG A 24 35.39 8.88 4.90
C ARG A 24 34.25 9.88 4.88
N ILE A 25 33.88 10.33 3.68
CA ILE A 25 32.57 10.92 3.46
C ILE A 25 31.65 9.72 3.69
N CYS A 26 31.17 9.59 4.92
CA CYS A 26 29.92 8.91 5.17
C CYS A 26 28.89 9.63 4.31
N ARG A 27 28.76 9.19 3.05
CA ARG A 27 27.53 9.40 2.29
C ARG A 27 26.48 8.68 3.10
N LYS A 28 25.83 9.39 4.04
CA LYS A 28 24.61 8.92 4.67
C LYS A 28 23.75 8.42 3.51
N PRO A 29 23.22 7.18 3.56
CA PRO A 29 22.40 6.67 2.47
C PRO A 29 21.34 7.73 2.17
N PHE A 30 21.21 8.10 0.90
CA PHE A 30 20.16 9.00 0.46
C PHE A 30 18.84 8.36 0.89
N ARG A 31 18.30 8.79 2.03
CA ARG A 31 16.99 8.35 2.49
C ARG A 31 16.02 9.03 1.53
N PRO A 32 15.29 8.31 0.67
CA PRO A 32 14.24 8.92 -0.12
C PRO A 32 13.33 9.68 0.85
N THR A 33 13.29 11.00 0.69
CA THR A 33 12.76 11.92 1.69
C THR A 33 11.27 11.71 1.94
N ALA A 34 10.81 12.08 3.14
CA ALA A 34 9.39 12.14 3.53
C ALA A 34 8.49 12.84 2.47
N ALA A 35 9.04 13.79 1.70
CA ALA A 35 8.36 14.45 0.58
C ALA A 35 7.91 13.47 -0.53
N THR A 36 8.72 12.46 -0.84
CA THR A 36 8.40 11.44 -1.85
C THR A 36 7.32 10.50 -1.33
N ALA A 37 7.42 10.05 -0.07
CA ALA A 37 6.40 9.21 0.57
C ALA A 37 5.03 9.93 0.64
N THR A 38 5.04 11.23 0.95
CA THR A 38 3.83 12.05 0.96
C THR A 38 3.18 12.16 -0.42
N ARG A 39 3.97 12.25 -1.51
CA ARG A 39 3.46 12.25 -2.88
C ARG A 39 2.73 10.95 -3.21
N TRP A 40 3.30 9.80 -2.83
CA TRP A 40 2.64 8.49 -3.01
C TRP A 40 1.32 8.39 -2.24
N ALA A 41 1.28 8.88 -1.00
CA ALA A 41 0.06 8.90 -0.19
C ALA A 41 -1.03 9.83 -0.78
N LEU A 42 -0.66 10.99 -1.32
CA LEU A 42 -1.58 11.89 -2.02
C LEU A 42 -2.17 11.24 -3.27
N SER A 43 -1.35 10.56 -4.08
CA SER A 43 -1.83 9.78 -5.22
C SER A 43 -2.80 8.69 -4.79
N ALA A 44 -2.51 7.97 -3.69
CA ALA A 44 -3.40 6.96 -3.16
C ALA A 44 -4.78 7.50 -2.77
N LYS A 45 -4.84 8.68 -2.15
CA LYS A 45 -6.10 9.36 -1.84
C LYS A 45 -6.91 9.64 -3.11
N ALA A 46 -6.27 10.12 -4.17
CA ALA A 46 -6.93 10.35 -5.46
C ALA A 46 -7.41 9.06 -6.13
N TYR A 47 -6.68 7.94 -6.00
CA TYR A 47 -7.13 6.64 -6.49
C TYR A 47 -8.34 6.11 -5.70
N SER A 48 -8.35 6.28 -4.37
CA SER A 48 -9.48 5.92 -3.52
C SER A 48 -10.76 6.67 -3.93
N GLN A 49 -10.65 7.97 -4.23
CA GLN A 49 -11.79 8.79 -4.68
C GLN A 49 -12.33 8.36 -6.04
N ARG A 50 -11.45 7.91 -6.94
CA ARG A 50 -11.82 7.36 -8.25
C ARG A 50 -12.33 5.91 -8.18
N GLY A 51 -12.41 5.32 -6.99
CA GLY A 51 -12.82 3.92 -6.80
C GLY A 51 -11.73 2.87 -7.09
N ASP A 52 -10.55 3.29 -7.53
CA ASP A 52 -9.39 2.42 -7.78
C ASP A 52 -8.61 2.13 -6.47
N ARG A 53 -9.32 1.50 -5.55
CA ARG A 53 -8.84 1.20 -4.19
C ARG A 53 -7.63 0.25 -4.20
N ALA A 54 -7.53 -0.64 -5.20
CA ALA A 54 -6.39 -1.54 -5.33
C ALA A 54 -5.08 -0.77 -5.58
N ARG A 55 -5.08 0.21 -6.49
CA ARG A 55 -3.92 1.08 -6.67
C ARG A 55 -3.65 1.93 -5.44
N ALA A 56 -4.69 2.44 -4.77
CA ALA A 56 -4.52 3.19 -3.52
C ALA A 56 -3.78 2.38 -2.44
N VAL A 57 -4.17 1.13 -2.22
CA VAL A 57 -3.50 0.20 -1.29
C VAL A 57 -2.02 0.02 -1.63
N ALA A 58 -1.70 -0.18 -2.92
CA ALA A 58 -0.33 -0.35 -3.37
C ALA A 58 0.52 0.90 -3.14
N GLN A 59 -0.01 2.09 -3.43
CA GLN A 59 0.71 3.36 -3.23
C GLN A 59 0.90 3.70 -1.75
N LEU A 60 -0.10 3.45 -0.90
CA LEU A 60 0.02 3.62 0.55
C LEU A 60 1.06 2.68 1.14
N SER A 61 1.05 1.40 0.73
CA SER A 61 2.04 0.42 1.19
C SER A 61 3.46 0.84 0.82
N LYS A 62 3.65 1.41 -0.37
CA LYS A 62 4.94 1.99 -0.79
C LYS A 62 5.33 3.22 0.04
N ALA A 63 4.40 4.15 0.29
CA ALA A 63 4.66 5.33 1.11
C ALA A 63 5.14 4.94 2.52
N ILE A 64 4.45 3.98 3.13
CA ILE A 64 4.75 3.35 4.41
C ILE A 64 6.14 2.70 4.44
N ALA A 65 6.50 1.95 3.40
CA ALA A 65 7.79 1.28 3.30
C ALA A 65 8.96 2.27 3.10
N MET A 66 8.69 3.41 2.46
CA MET A 66 9.69 4.47 2.23
C MET A 66 9.95 5.31 3.49
N ASP A 67 8.90 5.65 4.23
CA ASP A 67 8.99 6.48 5.42
C ASP A 67 8.19 5.86 6.58
N PRO A 68 8.73 4.85 7.26
CA PRO A 68 8.04 4.18 8.37
C PRO A 68 7.87 5.08 9.59
N ASP A 69 8.79 6.04 9.79
CA ASP A 69 8.83 6.96 10.94
C ASP A 69 8.05 8.27 10.68
N SER A 70 7.29 8.33 9.59
CA SER A 70 6.57 9.54 9.19
C SER A 70 5.55 9.96 10.25
N PRO A 71 5.39 11.26 10.56
CA PRO A 71 4.29 11.71 11.43
C PRO A 71 2.91 11.39 10.82
N ASN A 72 2.82 11.27 9.49
CA ASN A 72 1.59 10.89 8.79
C ASN A 72 1.35 9.38 8.75
N ARG A 73 2.21 8.57 9.36
CA ARG A 73 2.16 7.11 9.28
C ARG A 73 0.79 6.55 9.70
N GLY A 74 0.28 6.98 10.86
CA GLY A 74 -1.03 6.54 11.35
C GLY A 74 -2.17 6.89 10.39
N LYS A 75 -2.11 8.05 9.72
CA LYS A 75 -3.09 8.44 8.70
C LYS A 75 -3.01 7.53 7.46
N TRP A 76 -1.80 7.17 7.03
CA TRP A 76 -1.61 6.27 5.89
C TRP A 76 -2.06 4.85 6.22
N ASP A 77 -1.79 4.35 7.43
CA ASP A 77 -2.28 3.04 7.88
C ASP A 77 -3.80 3.01 7.94
N SER A 78 -4.44 4.06 8.48
CA SER A 78 -5.91 4.17 8.49
C SER A 78 -6.48 4.16 7.07
N LEU A 79 -5.94 4.97 6.16
CA LEU A 79 -6.36 4.96 4.75
C LEU A 79 -6.13 3.59 4.11
N LEU A 80 -5.03 2.91 4.43
CA LEU A 80 -4.72 1.58 3.90
C LEU A 80 -5.72 0.54 4.39
N GLN A 81 -6.07 0.58 5.68
CA GLN A 81 -7.09 -0.28 6.28
C GLN A 81 -8.45 -0.04 5.62
N THR A 82 -8.92 1.20 5.54
CA THR A 82 -10.19 1.55 4.88
C THR A 82 -10.21 1.09 3.43
N ASN A 83 -9.15 1.33 2.66
CA ASN A 83 -9.10 0.91 1.26
C ASN A 83 -9.08 -0.62 1.11
N ARG A 84 -8.35 -1.34 1.99
CA ARG A 84 -8.34 -2.82 2.01
C ARG A 84 -9.71 -3.39 2.37
N TYR A 85 -10.38 -2.78 3.36
CA TYR A 85 -11.74 -3.16 3.75
C TYR A 85 -12.69 -3.11 2.56
N TRP A 86 -12.83 -1.93 1.93
CA TRP A 86 -13.72 -1.77 0.78
C TRP A 86 -13.34 -2.63 -0.43
N LEU A 87 -12.05 -2.94 -0.61
CA LEU A 87 -11.59 -3.86 -1.65
C LEU A 87 -12.09 -5.29 -1.39
N LEU A 88 -12.03 -5.76 -0.14
CA LEU A 88 -12.54 -7.07 0.27
C LEU A 88 -14.05 -7.15 0.11
N ILE A 89 -14.80 -6.11 0.50
CA ILE A 89 -16.25 -6.04 0.28
C ILE A 89 -16.56 -6.21 -1.21
N LYS A 90 -15.93 -5.42 -2.09
CA LYS A 90 -16.14 -5.54 -3.54
C LYS A 90 -15.78 -6.92 -4.10
N GLN A 91 -14.72 -7.57 -3.59
CA GLN A 91 -14.36 -8.93 -3.98
C GLN A 91 -15.40 -9.95 -3.50
N GLY A 92 -15.92 -9.77 -2.29
CA GLY A 92 -17.04 -10.54 -1.75
C GLY A 92 -18.29 -10.42 -2.61
N ASP A 93 -18.68 -9.19 -2.96
CA ASP A 93 -19.85 -8.91 -3.81
C ASP A 93 -19.71 -9.57 -5.18
N ASN A 94 -18.54 -9.47 -5.80
CA ASN A 94 -18.27 -10.10 -7.10
C ASN A 94 -18.32 -11.63 -7.01
N ALA A 95 -17.75 -12.22 -5.96
CA ALA A 95 -17.80 -13.65 -5.73
C ALA A 95 -19.23 -14.14 -5.46
N LEU A 96 -20.03 -13.37 -4.71
CA LEU A 96 -21.43 -13.65 -4.43
C LEU A 96 -22.25 -13.63 -5.73
N LYS A 97 -22.06 -12.60 -6.58
CA LYS A 97 -22.68 -12.51 -7.92
C LYS A 97 -22.26 -13.65 -8.84
N ALA A 98 -21.04 -14.14 -8.71
CA ALA A 98 -20.54 -15.30 -9.44
C ALA A 98 -21.03 -16.66 -8.88
N GLY A 99 -21.84 -16.67 -7.82
CA GLY A 99 -22.29 -17.89 -7.14
C GLY A 99 -21.21 -18.59 -6.32
N GLN A 100 -20.04 -17.96 -6.14
CA GLN A 100 -18.91 -18.50 -5.39
C GLN A 100 -19.07 -18.20 -3.89
N LEU A 101 -20.11 -18.78 -3.28
CA LEU A 101 -20.53 -18.50 -1.90
C LEU A 101 -19.40 -18.67 -0.88
N SER A 102 -18.56 -19.71 -1.02
CA SER A 102 -17.41 -19.94 -0.14
C SER A 102 -16.32 -18.87 -0.26
N GLN A 103 -16.08 -18.36 -1.46
CA GLN A 103 -15.12 -17.26 -1.64
C GLN A 103 -15.70 -15.96 -1.08
N ALA A 104 -16.97 -15.67 -1.35
CA ALA A 104 -17.66 -14.51 -0.83
C ALA A 104 -17.61 -14.46 0.71
N GLN A 105 -17.93 -15.59 1.37
CA GLN A 105 -17.82 -15.72 2.82
C GLN A 105 -16.42 -15.36 3.34
N ASN A 106 -15.39 -15.89 2.68
CA ASN A 106 -14.00 -15.64 3.08
C ASN A 106 -13.62 -14.16 2.93
N TYR A 107 -14.06 -13.49 1.86
CA TYR A 107 -13.80 -12.07 1.66
C TYR A 107 -14.50 -11.21 2.72
N TYR A 108 -15.79 -11.45 2.99
CA TYR A 108 -16.53 -10.71 4.01
C TYR A 108 -16.00 -10.98 5.43
N ALA A 109 -15.64 -12.24 5.76
CA ALA A 109 -15.03 -12.57 7.04
C ALA A 109 -13.67 -11.87 7.22
N ARG A 110 -12.88 -11.71 6.16
CA ARG A 110 -11.65 -10.91 6.19
C ARG A 110 -11.95 -9.43 6.36
N ALA A 111 -12.95 -8.90 5.66
CA ALA A 111 -13.36 -7.50 5.80
C ALA A 111 -13.79 -7.19 7.24
N GLN A 112 -14.59 -8.07 7.85
CA GLN A 112 -15.00 -7.97 9.25
C GLN A 112 -13.82 -8.00 10.23
N ARG A 113 -12.75 -8.73 9.93
CA ARG A 113 -11.53 -8.73 10.75
C ARG A 113 -10.75 -7.42 10.64
N VAL A 114 -10.85 -6.72 9.50
CA VAL A 114 -10.23 -5.41 9.31
C VAL A 114 -11.03 -4.34 10.06
N ASP A 115 -12.34 -4.35 9.90
CA ASP A 115 -13.24 -3.45 10.61
C ASP A 115 -14.50 -4.20 11.07
N ARG A 116 -14.69 -4.26 12.40
CA ARG A 116 -15.84 -4.92 13.04
C ARG A 116 -17.02 -3.99 13.29
N THR A 117 -16.82 -2.69 13.07
CA THR A 117 -17.81 -1.66 13.36
C THR A 117 -18.76 -1.43 12.20
N ASP A 118 -18.31 -1.75 10.98
CA ASP A 118 -19.10 -1.59 9.76
C ASP A 118 -20.09 -2.75 9.56
N SER A 119 -21.34 -2.41 9.25
CA SER A 119 -22.43 -3.35 9.00
C SER A 119 -22.31 -4.09 7.66
N TYR A 120 -21.59 -3.56 6.66
CA TYR A 120 -21.52 -4.15 5.31
C TYR A 120 -20.91 -5.55 5.30
N ALA A 121 -19.85 -5.79 6.08
CA ALA A 121 -19.24 -7.11 6.14
C ALA A 121 -20.21 -8.16 6.72
N VAL A 122 -21.01 -7.78 7.72
CA VAL A 122 -22.02 -8.66 8.33
C VAL A 122 -23.20 -8.88 7.40
N LEU A 123 -23.63 -7.84 6.70
CA LEU A 123 -24.67 -7.91 5.68
C LEU A 123 -24.30 -8.92 4.59
N GLY A 124 -23.09 -8.82 4.03
CA GLY A 124 -22.61 -9.73 2.99
C GLY A 124 -22.47 -11.18 3.47
N LEU A 125 -22.12 -11.42 4.74
CA LEU A 125 -22.18 -12.75 5.34
C LEU A 125 -23.61 -13.29 5.43
N GLY A 126 -24.58 -12.42 5.74
CA GLY A 126 -26.01 -12.72 5.68
C GLY A 126 -26.46 -13.10 4.27
N ASP A 127 -26.05 -12.36 3.25
CA ASP A 127 -26.36 -12.66 1.85
C ASP A 127 -25.80 -14.01 1.40
N VAL A 128 -24.58 -14.34 1.83
CA VAL A 128 -24.00 -15.66 1.56
C VAL A 128 -24.79 -16.77 2.26
N ALA A 129 -25.16 -16.58 3.53
CA ALA A 129 -25.96 -17.54 4.28
C ALA A 129 -27.37 -17.71 3.66
N ALA A 130 -27.98 -16.61 3.21
CA ALA A 130 -29.27 -16.62 2.51
C ALA A 130 -29.19 -17.38 1.19
N ALA A 131 -28.14 -17.13 0.39
CA ALA A 131 -27.88 -17.86 -0.84
C ALA A 131 -27.62 -19.36 -0.60
N ARG A 132 -27.07 -19.73 0.55
CA ARG A 132 -26.91 -21.12 1.01
C ARG A 132 -28.16 -21.72 1.66
N LYS A 133 -29.23 -20.94 1.83
CA LYS A 133 -30.46 -21.33 2.54
C LYS A 133 -30.21 -21.76 3.99
N GLU A 134 -29.24 -21.12 4.64
CA GLU A 134 -28.92 -21.37 6.05
C GLU A 134 -29.81 -20.52 6.97
N ALA A 135 -30.32 -21.12 8.05
CA ALA A 135 -31.11 -20.40 9.06
C ALA A 135 -30.32 -19.28 9.79
N ALA A 136 -28.98 -19.27 9.65
CA ALA A 136 -28.12 -18.23 10.21
C ALA A 136 -28.26 -16.88 9.48
N ALA A 137 -28.82 -16.83 8.26
CA ALA A 137 -28.94 -15.60 7.47
C ALA A 137 -29.70 -14.49 8.21
N GLU A 138 -30.84 -14.83 8.80
CA GLU A 138 -31.69 -13.90 9.58
C GLU A 138 -30.90 -13.26 10.73
N ARG A 139 -30.09 -14.06 11.43
CA ARG A 139 -29.26 -13.57 12.54
C ARG A 139 -28.23 -12.54 12.06
N TYR A 140 -27.62 -12.75 10.90
CA TYR A 140 -26.67 -11.80 10.32
C TYR A 140 -27.34 -10.49 9.92
N TYR A 141 -28.52 -10.52 9.30
CA TYR A 141 -29.25 -9.30 8.96
C TYR A 141 -29.65 -8.49 10.19
N GLN A 142 -30.16 -9.15 11.23
CA GLN A 142 -30.48 -8.49 12.49
C GLN A 142 -29.24 -7.89 13.16
N GLN A 143 -28.08 -8.53 13.02
CA GLN A 143 -26.83 -7.97 13.51
C GLN A 143 -26.38 -6.76 12.69
N ALA A 144 -26.47 -6.82 11.36
CA ALA A 144 -26.15 -5.71 10.47
C ALA A 144 -27.03 -4.48 10.76
N LEU A 145 -28.34 -4.69 10.98
CA LEU A 145 -29.28 -3.63 11.37
C LEU A 145 -28.88 -2.96 12.69
N ARG A 146 -28.51 -3.74 13.70
CA ARG A 146 -28.03 -3.23 15.00
C ARG A 146 -26.73 -2.42 14.90
N LEU A 147 -25.92 -2.68 13.89
CA LEU A 147 -24.70 -1.93 13.61
C LEU A 147 -24.98 -0.67 12.79
N GLY A 148 -25.86 -0.75 11.79
CA GLY A 148 -26.27 0.38 10.96
C GLY A 148 -27.05 1.45 11.74
N SER A 149 -27.76 1.06 12.81
CA SER A 149 -28.50 1.97 13.68
C SER A 149 -27.63 2.72 14.71
N ARG A 150 -26.30 2.52 14.72
CA ARG A 150 -25.36 3.24 15.61
C ARG A 150 -24.73 4.49 14.98
N GLN A 151 -25.21 4.91 13.80
CA GLN A 151 -24.77 6.14 13.14
C GLN A 151 -25.68 7.32 13.48
#